data_AF-A0A1I5Y338-F1
#
_entry.id   AF-A0A1I5Y338-F1
#
_cell.length_a   1.000
_cell.length_b   1.000
_cell.length_c   1.000
_cell.angle_alpha   90.00
_cell.angle_beta   90.00
_cell.angle_gamma   90.00
#
_symmetry.space_group_name_H-M   'P 1'
#
loop_
_entity.id
_entity.type
_entity.pdbx_description
1 polymer ?
#
loop_
_entity_poly.entity_id
_entity_poly.type
_entity_poly.pdbx_seq_one_letter_code
_entity_poly.pdbx_strand_id
1 'polypeptide(L)'
;MRKLASIQRVNGVFPIPDADRLELVQVLGWKCVGGKNEFHVGGLVVYFEIDSFLPICDEFEFLRKNSYKNNEYMGEGFKLKTMKFRGEISQI
;
A
#
# COMPACT_ATOMS: atom_id res chain seq x y z
N MET A 1 10.90 14.81 12.36
CA MET A 1 10.20 13.52 12.56
C MET A 1 9.44 13.19 11.26
N ARG A 2 9.56 11.97 10.73
CA ARG A 2 8.85 11.56 9.49
C ARG A 2 7.34 11.41 9.73
N LYS A 3 6.52 11.65 8.71
CA LYS A 3 5.07 11.43 8.75
C LYS A 3 4.74 10.11 8.05
N LEU A 4 4.67 9.02 8.82
CA LEU A 4 4.48 7.66 8.26
C LEU A 4 3.07 7.42 7.71
N ALA A 5 2.07 8.18 8.16
CA ALA A 5 0.73 8.19 7.60
C ALA A 5 0.30 9.63 7.31
N SER A 6 -0.31 9.86 6.15
CA SER A 6 -0.79 11.18 5.77
C SER A 6 -1.95 11.12 4.78
N ILE A 7 -2.82 12.13 4.81
CA ILE A 7 -3.83 12.34 3.77
C ILE A 7 -3.11 12.86 2.53
N GLN A 8 -3.28 12.16 1.41
CA GLN A 8 -2.69 12.50 0.12
C GLN A 8 -3.75 12.46 -0.99
N ARG A 9 -3.36 12.93 -2.17
CA ARG A 9 -4.18 12.80 -3.39
C ARG A 9 -3.62 11.71 -4.29
N VAL A 10 -4.53 11.03 -4.99
CA VAL A 10 -4.17 10.13 -6.10
C VAL A 10 -3.75 10.97 -7.29
N ASN A 11 -2.51 10.78 -7.75
CA ASN A 11 -1.90 11.50 -8.87
C ASN A 11 -2.13 10.79 -10.21
N GLY A 12 -2.40 9.48 -10.18
CA GLY A 12 -2.58 8.67 -11.38
C GLY A 12 -3.13 7.29 -11.05
N VAL A 13 -3.84 6.68 -12.00
CA VAL A 13 -4.29 5.29 -11.93
C VAL A 13 -3.97 4.63 -13.26
N PHE A 14 -3.26 3.51 -13.24
CA PHE A 14 -2.76 2.85 -14.44
C PHE A 14 -3.10 1.36 -14.42
N PRO A 15 -3.44 0.76 -15.57
CA PRO A 15 -3.64 -0.68 -15.64
C PRO A 15 -2.34 -1.44 -15.36
N ILE A 16 -2.46 -2.63 -14.76
CA ILE A 16 -1.36 -3.59 -14.66
C ILE A 16 -1.58 -4.66 -15.75
N PRO A 17 -0.61 -4.90 -16.66
CA PRO A 17 -0.71 -5.98 -17.64
C PRO A 17 -1.00 -7.32 -16.96
N ASP A 18 -1.95 -8.07 -17.52
CA ASP A 18 -2.37 -9.40 -17.05
C ASP A 18 -2.88 -9.47 -15.60
N ALA A 19 -3.40 -8.36 -15.05
CA ALA A 19 -4.02 -8.31 -13.74
C ALA A 19 -5.40 -7.64 -13.79
N ASP A 20 -6.43 -8.43 -14.10
CA ASP A 20 -7.79 -7.91 -14.35
C ASP A 20 -8.47 -7.25 -13.15
N ARG A 21 -7.99 -7.53 -11.94
CA ARG A 21 -8.58 -7.08 -10.67
C ARG A 21 -7.80 -5.97 -9.98
N LEU A 22 -6.62 -5.59 -10.51
CA LEU A 22 -5.69 -4.70 -9.83
C LEU A 22 -5.22 -3.58 -10.76
N GLU A 23 -4.84 -2.45 -10.17
CA GLU A 23 -4.31 -1.28 -10.85
C GLU A 23 -3.14 -0.67 -10.06
N LEU A 24 -2.29 0.10 -10.72
CA LEU A 24 -1.28 0.92 -10.07
C LEU A 24 -1.87 2.29 -9.74
N VAL A 25 -1.91 2.60 -8.46
CA VAL A 25 -2.32 3.90 -7.93
C VAL A 25 -1.06 4.69 -7.61
N GLN A 26 -0.90 5.84 -8.25
CA GLN A 26 0.22 6.74 -7.99
C GLN A 26 -0.17 7.75 -6.91
N VAL A 27 0.64 7.82 -5.85
CA VAL A 27 0.50 8.79 -4.76
C VAL A 27 1.87 9.39 -4.51
N LEU A 28 1.96 10.73 -4.46
CA LEU A 28 3.24 11.43 -4.47
C LEU A 28 4.11 10.98 -5.66
N GLY A 29 5.33 10.51 -5.41
CA GLY A 29 6.25 9.95 -6.40
C GLY A 29 6.25 8.42 -6.47
N TRP A 30 5.34 7.75 -5.76
CA TRP A 30 5.33 6.29 -5.61
C TRP A 30 4.10 5.67 -6.28
N LYS A 31 4.22 4.39 -6.66
CA LYS A 31 3.11 3.57 -7.13
C LYS A 31 2.81 2.47 -6.11
N CYS A 32 1.54 2.20 -5.90
CA CYS A 32 1.01 1.14 -5.04
C CYS A 32 0.04 0.30 -5.85
N VAL A 33 0.03 -1.02 -5.64
CA VAL A 33 -1.03 -1.88 -6.19
C VAL A 33 -2.30 -1.68 -5.38
N GLY A 34 -3.40 -1.31 -6.03
CA GLY A 34 -4.74 -1.19 -5.45
C GLY A 34 -5.77 -2.03 -6.21
N GLY A 35 -6.97 -2.19 -5.65
CA GLY A 35 -8.07 -2.85 -6.33
C GLY A 35 -8.60 -2.00 -7.48
N LYS A 36 -9.01 -2.67 -8.57
CA LYS A 36 -9.52 -1.98 -9.76
C LYS A 36 -10.80 -1.19 -9.44
N ASN A 37 -10.85 0.06 -9.90
CA ASN A 37 -11.96 1.01 -9.66
C ASN A 37 -12.16 1.42 -8.19
N GLU A 38 -11.24 1.12 -7.28
CA GLU A 38 -11.31 1.59 -5.89
C GLU A 38 -10.82 3.04 -5.77
N PHE A 39 -9.96 3.49 -6.70
CA PHE A 39 -9.32 4.79 -6.66
C PHE A 39 -9.61 5.61 -7.92
N HIS A 40 -9.61 6.94 -7.78
CA HIS A 40 -9.73 7.86 -8.90
C HIS A 40 -8.78 9.04 -8.72
N VAL A 41 -8.27 9.57 -9.83
CA VAL A 41 -7.34 10.71 -9.83
C VAL A 41 -7.98 11.92 -9.14
N GLY A 42 -7.22 12.57 -8.27
CA GLY A 42 -7.68 13.70 -7.45
C GLY A 42 -8.37 13.31 -6.14
N GLY A 43 -8.79 12.03 -5.99
CA GLY A 43 -9.38 11.49 -4.77
C GLY A 43 -8.43 11.53 -3.58
N LEU A 44 -8.99 11.70 -2.38
CA LEU A 44 -8.23 11.69 -1.14
C LEU A 44 -8.05 10.27 -0.61
N VAL A 45 -6.84 9.96 -0.16
CA VAL A 45 -6.45 8.66 0.39
C VAL A 45 -5.59 8.83 1.63
N VAL A 46 -5.54 7.82 2.49
CA VAL A 46 -4.50 7.70 3.52
C VAL A 46 -3.33 6.93 2.92
N TYR A 47 -2.20 7.60 2.80
CA TYR A 47 -0.96 6.99 2.33
C TYR A 47 -0.06 6.65 3.53
N PHE A 48 0.34 5.39 3.59
CA PHE A 48 1.29 4.88 4.56
C PHE A 48 2.66 4.70 3.90
N GLU A 49 3.68 5.38 4.42
CA GLU A 49 5.05 5.22 3.94
C GLU A 49 5.61 3.83 4.30
N ILE A 50 6.58 3.35 3.53
CA ILE A 50 7.36 2.15 3.90
C ILE A 50 7.96 2.31 5.30
N ASP A 51 8.17 1.16 5.96
CA ASP A 51 8.53 1.02 7.38
C ASP A 51 7.42 1.36 8.37
N SER A 52 6.22 1.75 7.90
CA SER A 52 5.03 1.75 8.76
C SER A 52 4.74 0.34 9.30
N PHE A 53 4.34 0.27 10.58
CA PHE A 53 3.89 -0.95 11.22
C PHE A 53 2.41 -0.79 11.56
N LEU A 54 1.57 -1.53 10.86
CA LEU A 54 0.11 -1.43 10.94
C LEU A 54 -0.45 -2.51 11.89
N PRO A 55 -1.55 -2.21 12.61
CA PRO A 55 -2.18 -3.18 13.49
C PRO A 55 -2.86 -4.32 12.70
N ILE A 56 -3.16 -5.41 13.39
CA ILE A 56 -4.06 -6.44 12.86
C ILE A 56 -5.50 -5.93 12.98
N CYS A 57 -6.11 -5.63 11.84
CA CYS A 57 -7.53 -5.32 11.69
C CYS A 57 -7.99 -5.64 10.26
N ASP A 58 -9.31 -5.71 10.07
CA ASP A 58 -9.92 -6.15 8.80
C ASP A 58 -9.45 -5.30 7.61
N GLU A 59 -9.24 -4.00 7.81
CA GLU A 59 -8.79 -3.06 6.77
C GLU A 59 -7.39 -3.37 6.25
N PHE A 60 -6.54 -4.02 7.03
CA PHE A 60 -5.14 -4.33 6.69
C PHE A 60 -4.88 -5.81 6.48
N GLU A 61 -5.91 -6.64 6.57
CA GLU A 61 -5.79 -8.10 6.54
C GLU A 61 -5.20 -8.63 5.22
N PHE A 62 -5.40 -7.89 4.11
CA PHE A 62 -4.80 -8.18 2.81
C PHE A 62 -3.25 -8.20 2.84
N LEU A 63 -2.63 -7.56 3.83
CA LEU A 63 -1.18 -7.51 4.03
C LEU A 63 -0.62 -8.78 4.67
N ARG A 64 -1.45 -9.62 5.30
CA ARG A 64 -0.99 -10.74 6.14
C ARG A 64 -0.01 -11.66 5.45
N LYS A 65 -0.29 -12.04 4.21
CA LYS A 65 0.53 -12.98 3.45
C LYS A 65 1.98 -12.49 3.26
N ASN A 66 2.18 -11.19 3.07
CA ASN A 66 3.46 -10.65 2.65
C ASN A 66 4.17 -9.80 3.70
N SER A 67 3.43 -9.21 4.65
CA SER A 67 3.93 -8.16 5.54
C SER A 67 3.78 -8.49 7.03
N TYR A 68 3.18 -9.63 7.40
CA TYR A 68 3.04 -10.04 8.81
C TYR A 68 4.39 -10.15 9.53
N LYS A 69 4.42 -9.62 10.75
CA LYS A 69 5.54 -9.65 11.68
C LYS A 69 5.03 -9.83 13.10
N ASN A 70 5.80 -10.58 13.87
CA ASN A 70 5.62 -10.74 15.31
C ASN A 70 7.00 -10.58 15.96
N ASN A 71 7.14 -9.64 16.88
CA ASN A 71 8.37 -9.44 17.65
C ASN A 71 8.06 -8.92 19.06
N GLU A 72 9.02 -9.09 19.97
CA GLU A 72 8.86 -8.77 21.39
C GLU A 72 8.60 -7.28 21.67
N TYR A 73 9.03 -6.38 20.78
CA TYR A 73 8.95 -4.93 21.00
C TYR A 73 7.66 -4.31 20.46
N MET A 74 7.18 -4.78 19.30
CA MET A 74 6.02 -4.20 18.59
C MET A 74 4.78 -5.10 18.64
N GLY A 75 4.91 -6.34 19.12
CA GLY A 75 3.87 -7.34 19.05
C GLY A 75 3.59 -7.80 17.63
N GLU A 76 2.33 -8.13 17.36
CA GLU A 76 1.86 -8.59 16.05
C GLU A 76 1.32 -7.44 15.19
N GLY A 77 1.69 -7.44 13.91
CA GLY A 77 1.22 -6.45 12.95
C GLY A 77 1.79 -6.65 11.55
N PHE A 78 1.60 -5.65 10.69
CA PHE A 78 2.04 -5.67 9.29
C PHE A 78 3.08 -4.59 9.05
N LYS A 79 4.30 -4.98 8.68
CA LYS A 79 5.37 -4.04 8.31
C LYS A 79 5.38 -3.81 6.79
N LEU A 80 5.05 -2.59 6.36
CA LEU A 80 5.10 -2.21 4.96
C LEU A 80 6.54 -2.20 4.43
N LYS A 81 6.72 -2.65 3.18
CA LYS A 81 8.04 -2.75 2.54
C LYS A 81 7.93 -2.45 1.04
N THR A 82 9.07 -2.41 0.37
CA THR A 82 9.06 -2.40 -1.09
C THR A 82 8.86 -3.83 -1.59
N MET A 83 7.91 -4.01 -2.50
CA MET A 83 7.64 -5.28 -3.17
C MET A 83 7.67 -5.09 -4.70
N LYS A 84 7.88 -6.20 -5.42
CA LYS A 84 7.67 -6.24 -6.88
C LYS A 84 6.47 -7.09 -7.18
N PHE A 85 5.54 -6.56 -7.95
CA PHE A 85 4.36 -7.28 -8.42
C PHE A 85 4.34 -7.27 -9.94
N ARG A 86 4.49 -8.44 -10.56
CA ARG A 86 4.50 -8.61 -12.03
C ARG A 86 5.45 -7.66 -12.78
N GLY A 87 6.62 -7.39 -12.19
CA GLY A 87 7.63 -6.49 -12.75
C GLY A 87 7.53 -5.03 -12.30
N GLU A 88 6.39 -4.62 -11.75
CA GLU A 88 6.15 -3.26 -11.25
C GLU A 88 6.59 -3.12 -9.78
N ILE A 89 7.23 -1.99 -9.46
CA ILE A 89 7.62 -1.67 -8.08
C ILE A 89 6.40 -1.11 -7.36
N SER A 90 6.10 -1.67 -6.19
CA SER A 90 5.01 -1.24 -5.31
C SER A 90 5.50 -1.11 -3.87
N GLN A 91 5.01 -0.09 -3.16
CA GLN A 91 5.21 0.03 -1.72
C GLN A 91 3.94 -0.43 -0.99
N ILE A 92 4.06 -1.54 -0.25
CA ILE A 92 2.95 -2.31 0.37
C ILE A 92 3.51 -3.32 1.38
#